data_AF-A0A9W8N3T4-F1
#
_entry.id   AF-A0A9W8N3T4-F1
#
_cell.length_a   1.000
_cell.length_b   1.000
_cell.length_c   1.000
_cell.angle_alpha   90.00
_cell.angle_beta   90.00
_cell.angle_gamma   90.00
#
_symmetry.space_group_name_H-M   'P 1'
#
loop_
_entity.id
_entity.type
_entity.pdbx_description
1 polymer ?
#
loop_
_entity_poly.entity_id
_entity_poly.type
_entity_poly.pdbx_seq_one_letter_code
_entity_poly.pdbx_strand_id
1 'polypeptide(L)'
;MSESRILLSSQESITEAIEVFDEELAYLDWLRFRPNAVPTLYRVQDPHTRTGHDEEGLFAADTETLHASMYDFGEAVENHFTWGYRGRSPFISFFSDRDSAIEWGRNEYWLGRARNPRGEWSLLTINTAMIEDPYIFKLDTLVDELELEIPDGAQTHIPTGYICLHTIPAHAIESEESRKDVKTSYEMREEEVVEMLNQAWPSPGWHTLLSLLSFIAIYLSAPAQAYAELSDIALRNIPSGAHALNPHTGSLLPPILVPRVPGTPGSIAVQHHIVDFFARKLPLWRLEWQNSTSRTPATGNTEIPFSNLIFTRDPPWTKGDGDVGRLALVAHYDSLYKPEGFIGATDSAAPCAILMQVARGIDAALTKKWEAMAESDDAELEDDDDEKGVQILFLDGEEAWVTWSDTDSLYGARSLAEKWEAEMHPAQSKYGTPLNAINLFVLLDLLGAVDPHVPSYFPSTHWAYQGMAKVESRMRDLGLLVTQPQNPFLPESDKAAERFRRGGYIADDHVPFMLRGVPILHVIPTPFPPTWHTLEDDVDQLDPASINDWAKIVTAFAAEWLELDGYMSQVVNDEEEKQEIRRRTEL
;
A
#
# COMPACT_ATOMS: atom_id res chain seq x y z
N MET A 1 42.47 -7.87 -1.20
CA MET A 1 41.64 -8.98 -1.69
C MET A 1 41.00 -9.53 -0.43
N SER A 2 39.87 -8.97 0.02
CA SER A 2 39.06 -9.69 1.00
C SER A 2 38.57 -10.95 0.30
N GLU A 3 38.56 -12.07 1.02
CA GLU A 3 37.99 -13.31 0.52
C GLU A 3 36.48 -13.09 0.34
N SER A 4 35.91 -13.49 -0.80
CA SER A 4 34.47 -13.30 -1.10
C SER A 4 33.54 -14.18 -0.24
N ARG A 5 34.13 -15.00 0.63
CA ARG A 5 33.44 -15.93 1.53
C ARG A 5 34.08 -15.88 2.90
N ILE A 6 33.23 -15.88 3.91
CA ILE A 6 33.59 -16.07 5.31
C ILE A 6 33.10 -17.47 5.69
N LEU A 7 33.99 -18.32 6.19
CA LEU A 7 33.66 -19.68 6.59
C LEU A 7 33.48 -19.73 8.11
N LEU A 8 32.28 -20.07 8.55
CA LEU A 8 31.97 -20.32 9.95
C LEU A 8 32.69 -21.58 10.43
N SER A 9 33.29 -21.50 11.61
CA SER A 9 33.71 -22.71 12.32
C SER A 9 32.48 -23.45 12.87
N SER A 10 32.58 -24.76 13.13
CA SER A 10 31.45 -25.58 13.58
C SER A 10 30.86 -25.21 14.95
N GLN A 11 31.38 -24.17 15.62
CA GLN A 11 30.90 -23.68 16.91
C GLN A 11 30.51 -22.19 16.89
N GLU A 12 30.63 -21.53 15.74
CA GLU A 12 30.40 -20.09 15.59
C GLU A 12 29.01 -19.85 15.01
N SER A 13 28.20 -19.04 15.69
CA SER A 13 26.89 -18.62 15.20
C SER A 13 27.02 -17.52 14.14
N ILE A 14 25.99 -17.37 13.29
CA ILE A 14 25.95 -16.28 12.30
C ILE A 14 26.08 -14.92 13.00
N THR A 15 25.41 -14.75 14.15
CA THR A 15 25.42 -13.50 14.91
C THR A 15 26.79 -13.18 15.50
N GLU A 16 27.50 -14.17 16.04
CA GLU A 16 28.90 -13.99 16.45
C GLU A 16 29.80 -13.60 15.27
N ALA A 17 29.57 -14.17 14.09
CA ALA A 17 30.32 -13.79 12.90
C ALA A 17 29.99 -12.35 12.43
N ILE A 18 28.74 -11.90 12.54
CA ILE A 18 28.39 -10.49 12.26
C ILE A 18 29.08 -9.55 13.23
N GLU A 19 29.12 -9.87 14.54
CA GLU A 19 29.84 -9.05 15.51
C GLU A 19 31.34 -8.92 15.20
N VAL A 20 31.94 -9.94 14.59
CA VAL A 20 33.36 -9.96 14.21
C VAL A 20 33.62 -9.26 12.87
N PHE A 21 32.71 -9.43 11.90
CA PHE A 21 32.81 -8.93 10.53
C PHE A 21 31.69 -7.92 10.21
N ASP A 22 31.48 -6.97 11.12
CA ASP A 22 30.37 -5.99 11.10
C ASP A 22 30.31 -5.21 9.78
N GLU A 23 31.46 -4.73 9.28
CA GLU A 23 31.50 -3.98 8.02
C GLU A 23 31.12 -4.85 6.80
N GLU A 24 31.47 -6.13 6.77
CA GLU A 24 31.21 -7.03 5.65
C GLU A 24 29.84 -7.74 5.71
N LEU A 25 29.28 -7.94 6.90
CA LEU A 25 28.09 -8.76 7.12
C LEU A 25 26.88 -8.00 7.67
N ALA A 26 26.98 -6.72 8.02
CA ALA A 26 25.84 -5.92 8.52
C ALA A 26 24.63 -5.92 7.57
N TYR A 27 24.83 -6.14 6.28
CA TYR A 27 23.74 -6.25 5.31
C TYR A 27 22.80 -7.44 5.61
N LEU A 28 23.31 -8.52 6.23
CA LEU A 28 22.49 -9.66 6.63
C LEU A 28 21.46 -9.24 7.66
N ASP A 29 21.85 -8.43 8.66
CA ASP A 29 20.93 -7.91 9.66
C ASP A 29 19.93 -6.88 9.10
N TRP A 30 20.34 -6.12 8.09
CA TRP A 30 19.48 -5.16 7.38
C TRP A 30 18.41 -5.87 6.54
N LEU A 31 18.77 -6.89 5.76
CA LEU A 31 17.85 -7.65 4.91
C LEU A 31 16.98 -8.66 5.69
N ARG A 32 17.41 -8.99 6.90
CA ARG A 32 16.81 -10.06 7.70
C ARG A 32 15.38 -9.73 8.09
N PHE A 33 14.50 -10.65 7.74
CA PHE A 33 13.13 -10.66 8.21
C PHE A 33 13.10 -11.07 9.69
N ARG A 34 12.64 -10.16 10.56
CA ARG A 34 12.46 -10.43 11.99
C ARG A 34 11.02 -10.92 12.24
N PRO A 35 10.82 -12.17 12.67
CA PRO A 35 9.50 -12.77 12.74
C PRO A 35 8.70 -12.27 13.96
N ASN A 36 8.02 -11.14 13.81
CA ASN A 36 6.92 -10.72 14.70
C ASN A 36 5.54 -10.72 14.00
N ALA A 37 5.49 -10.99 12.68
CA ALA A 37 4.26 -10.93 11.87
C ALA A 37 3.94 -12.21 11.06
N VAL A 38 4.88 -13.17 10.92
CA VAL A 38 4.65 -14.47 10.25
C VAL A 38 5.13 -15.60 11.17
N PRO A 39 4.27 -16.09 12.09
CA PRO A 39 4.68 -17.08 13.09
C PRO A 39 4.90 -18.47 12.48
N THR A 40 4.40 -18.72 11.28
CA THR A 40 4.40 -20.05 10.66
C THR A 40 4.83 -19.99 9.20
N LEU A 41 5.77 -20.85 8.82
CA LEU A 41 6.20 -21.08 7.44
C LEU A 41 5.95 -22.53 7.05
N TYR A 42 5.75 -22.78 5.76
CA TYR A 42 5.47 -24.10 5.21
C TYR A 42 6.58 -24.53 4.25
N ARG A 43 6.98 -25.79 4.33
CA ARG A 43 8.00 -26.35 3.43
C ARG A 43 7.56 -27.66 2.85
N VAL A 44 7.69 -27.79 1.53
CA VAL A 44 7.60 -29.08 0.86
C VAL A 44 8.97 -29.76 0.93
N GLN A 45 9.02 -30.89 1.63
CA GLN A 45 10.20 -31.74 1.69
C GLN A 45 10.04 -32.87 0.67
N ASP A 46 10.79 -32.76 -0.44
CA ASP A 46 10.74 -33.72 -1.54
C ASP A 46 12.08 -34.48 -1.70
N PRO A 47 12.10 -35.66 -2.35
CA PRO A 47 13.31 -36.48 -2.46
C PRO A 47 14.46 -35.87 -3.29
N HIS A 48 14.22 -34.82 -4.06
CA HIS A 48 15.20 -34.12 -4.90
C HIS A 48 15.66 -32.79 -4.29
N THR A 49 15.12 -32.41 -3.13
CA THR A 49 15.54 -31.21 -2.42
C THR A 49 17.00 -31.35 -1.96
N ARG A 50 17.72 -30.22 -1.96
CA ARG A 50 19.12 -30.16 -1.47
C ARG A 50 19.21 -29.94 0.04
N THR A 51 18.08 -29.70 0.69
CA THR A 51 17.98 -29.52 2.14
C THR A 51 17.92 -30.88 2.83
N GLY A 52 18.86 -31.13 3.73
CA GLY A 52 18.82 -32.30 4.60
C GLY A 52 17.72 -32.16 5.66
N HIS A 53 17.17 -33.29 6.08
CA HIS A 53 16.20 -33.40 7.16
C HIS A 53 16.55 -34.63 8.00
N ASP A 54 16.85 -34.43 9.28
CA ASP A 54 17.16 -35.49 10.24
C ASP A 54 16.60 -35.17 11.64
N GLU A 55 17.07 -35.87 12.67
CA GLU A 55 16.62 -35.70 14.05
C GLU A 55 16.97 -34.32 14.64
N GLU A 56 17.95 -33.61 14.09
CA GLU A 56 18.37 -32.27 14.54
C GLU A 56 17.60 -31.15 13.84
N GLY A 57 16.94 -31.45 12.72
CA GLY A 57 16.02 -30.55 12.02
C GLY A 57 16.32 -30.46 10.52
N LEU A 58 16.18 -29.26 9.95
CA LEU A 58 16.51 -28.99 8.54
C LEU A 58 17.86 -28.31 8.44
N PHE A 59 18.64 -28.69 7.44
CA PHE A 59 19.92 -28.05 7.14
C PHE A 59 20.12 -27.85 5.64
N ALA A 60 20.66 -26.69 5.27
CA ALA A 60 21.02 -26.36 3.91
C ALA A 60 22.17 -27.26 3.43
N ALA A 61 22.37 -27.30 2.11
CA ALA A 61 23.47 -28.06 1.56
C ALA A 61 24.83 -27.45 1.95
N ASP A 62 24.91 -26.16 2.26
CA ASP A 62 26.06 -25.44 2.80
C ASP A 62 25.66 -24.76 4.12
N THR A 63 26.25 -25.15 5.23
CA THR A 63 25.94 -24.58 6.56
C THR A 63 27.09 -23.75 7.12
N GLU A 64 28.12 -23.50 6.31
CA GLU A 64 29.38 -22.91 6.77
C GLU A 64 29.66 -21.59 6.06
N THR A 65 29.18 -21.40 4.83
CA THR A 65 29.48 -20.21 4.03
C THR A 65 28.57 -19.02 4.39
N LEU A 66 29.20 -17.90 4.71
CA LEU A 66 28.65 -16.55 4.63
C LEU A 66 29.32 -15.77 3.48
N HIS A 67 28.59 -14.82 2.90
CA HIS A 67 29.07 -14.02 1.78
C HIS A 67 29.53 -12.66 2.29
N ALA A 68 30.78 -12.28 1.99
CA ALA A 68 31.40 -11.06 2.50
C ALA A 68 30.92 -9.77 1.82
N SER A 69 29.92 -9.87 0.93
CA SER A 69 29.29 -8.75 0.26
C SER A 69 27.85 -9.07 -0.13
N MET A 70 27.02 -8.03 -0.23
CA MET A 70 25.64 -8.13 -0.75
C MET A 70 25.60 -8.69 -2.18
N TYR A 71 26.61 -8.38 -2.99
CA TYR A 71 26.70 -8.86 -4.37
C TYR A 71 26.88 -10.40 -4.41
N ASP A 72 27.84 -10.92 -3.64
CA ASP A 72 28.10 -12.37 -3.58
C ASP A 72 26.92 -13.11 -2.93
N PHE A 73 26.24 -12.48 -1.97
CA PHE A 73 25.02 -13.00 -1.38
C PHE A 73 23.88 -13.07 -2.40
N GLY A 74 23.64 -12.00 -3.15
CA GLY A 74 22.65 -11.96 -4.23
C GLY A 74 22.90 -13.03 -5.28
N GLU A 75 24.15 -13.21 -5.73
CA GLU A 75 24.53 -14.28 -6.65
C GLU A 75 24.21 -15.67 -6.07
N ALA A 76 24.42 -15.86 -4.76
CA ALA A 76 24.08 -17.12 -4.09
C ALA A 76 22.56 -17.37 -4.05
N VAL A 77 21.76 -16.31 -3.89
CA VAL A 77 20.28 -16.38 -3.93
C VAL A 77 19.81 -16.74 -5.34
N GLU A 78 20.29 -16.07 -6.39
CA GLU A 78 19.95 -16.40 -7.79
C GLU A 78 20.32 -17.85 -8.13
N ASN A 79 21.52 -18.27 -7.71
CA ASN A 79 22.00 -19.64 -7.88
C ASN A 79 21.13 -20.67 -7.13
N HIS A 80 20.51 -20.29 -6.01
CA HIS A 80 19.59 -21.15 -5.27
C HIS A 80 18.34 -21.49 -6.09
N PHE A 81 17.79 -20.51 -6.81
CA PHE A 81 16.60 -20.67 -7.66
C PHE A 81 16.91 -21.09 -9.10
N THR A 82 18.19 -21.16 -9.47
CA THR A 82 18.62 -21.63 -10.78
C THR A 82 18.70 -23.16 -10.85
N TRP A 83 17.70 -23.78 -11.47
CA TRP A 83 17.57 -25.24 -11.63
C TRP A 83 18.78 -25.95 -12.25
N GLY A 84 19.54 -25.26 -13.10
CA GLY A 84 20.76 -25.76 -13.72
C GLY A 84 21.99 -25.70 -12.81
N TYR A 85 21.93 -24.93 -11.72
CA TYR A 85 23.03 -24.76 -10.80
C TYR A 85 23.25 -26.04 -9.98
N ARG A 86 24.51 -26.37 -9.72
CA ARG A 86 24.93 -27.62 -9.02
C ARG A 86 25.79 -27.35 -7.79
N GLY A 87 25.99 -26.09 -7.42
CA GLY A 87 26.69 -25.74 -6.18
C GLY A 87 25.90 -26.12 -4.94
N ARG A 88 26.55 -26.10 -3.78
CA ARG A 88 25.88 -26.25 -2.48
C ARG A 88 25.23 -24.91 -2.14
N SER A 89 23.92 -24.92 -1.89
CA SER A 89 23.19 -23.71 -1.51
C SER A 89 23.21 -23.55 0.01
N PRO A 90 23.44 -22.32 0.52
CA PRO A 90 23.34 -22.04 1.95
C PRO A 90 21.91 -21.81 2.44
N PHE A 91 20.92 -21.95 1.55
CA PHE A 91 19.53 -21.59 1.83
C PHE A 91 18.59 -22.78 1.91
N ILE A 92 17.58 -22.65 2.78
CA ILE A 92 16.40 -23.51 2.87
C ILE A 92 15.18 -22.67 2.43
N SER A 93 14.37 -23.18 1.49
CA SER A 93 13.17 -22.48 1.01
C SER A 93 11.91 -22.83 1.77
N PHE A 94 11.02 -21.85 1.93
CA PHE A 94 9.71 -21.94 2.54
C PHE A 94 8.67 -21.11 1.79
N PHE A 95 7.40 -21.35 2.13
CA PHE A 95 6.23 -20.59 1.73
C PHE A 95 5.60 -19.95 2.97
N SER A 96 5.09 -18.73 2.86
CA SER A 96 4.24 -18.13 3.91
C SER A 96 2.81 -18.69 3.94
N ASP A 97 2.35 -19.25 2.82
CA ASP A 97 1.00 -19.77 2.66
C ASP A 97 0.99 -21.29 2.48
N ARG A 98 0.09 -21.96 3.21
CA ARG A 98 -0.03 -23.42 3.21
C ARG A 98 -0.54 -23.93 1.86
N ASP A 99 -1.51 -23.26 1.27
CA ASP A 99 -2.15 -23.72 0.03
C ASP A 99 -1.19 -23.60 -1.16
N SER A 100 -0.40 -22.52 -1.20
CA SER A 100 0.71 -22.31 -2.14
C SER A 100 1.76 -23.43 -2.04
N ALA A 101 2.13 -23.83 -0.81
CA ALA A 101 3.04 -24.95 -0.59
C ALA A 101 2.43 -26.28 -1.09
N ILE A 102 1.14 -26.52 -0.85
CA ILE A 102 0.44 -27.72 -1.31
C ILE A 102 0.34 -27.77 -2.82
N GLU A 103 -0.03 -26.67 -3.47
CA GLU A 103 -0.11 -26.59 -4.93
C GLU A 103 1.26 -26.87 -5.54
N TRP A 104 2.31 -26.28 -4.96
CA TRP A 104 3.68 -26.58 -5.36
C TRP A 104 4.04 -28.06 -5.25
N GLY A 105 3.72 -28.67 -4.10
CA GLY A 105 3.89 -30.10 -3.83
C GLY A 105 3.10 -30.99 -4.79
N ARG A 106 1.86 -30.63 -5.11
CA ARG A 106 0.96 -31.38 -6.01
C ARG A 106 1.45 -31.36 -7.46
N ASN A 107 1.95 -30.21 -7.90
CA ASN A 107 2.47 -30.03 -9.25
C ASN A 107 3.86 -30.66 -9.44
N GLU A 108 4.48 -31.15 -8.35
CA GLU A 108 5.77 -31.84 -8.34
C GLU A 108 6.80 -31.09 -9.19
N TYR A 109 6.88 -29.76 -9.03
CA TYR A 109 7.67 -28.90 -9.91
C TYR A 109 9.12 -29.39 -10.03
N TRP A 110 9.68 -30.03 -8.97
CA TRP A 110 11.02 -30.65 -8.94
C TRP A 110 11.28 -31.72 -10.02
N LEU A 111 10.25 -32.32 -10.63
CA LEU A 111 10.41 -33.32 -11.69
C LEU A 111 10.60 -32.72 -13.10
N GLY A 112 10.39 -31.42 -13.28
CA GLY A 112 10.46 -30.77 -14.58
C GLY A 112 9.58 -31.47 -15.63
N ARG A 113 10.13 -31.82 -16.81
CA ARG A 113 9.39 -32.50 -17.89
C ARG A 113 9.34 -34.04 -17.77
N ALA A 114 9.85 -34.63 -16.69
CA ALA A 114 9.93 -36.09 -16.55
C ALA A 114 8.59 -36.70 -16.10
N ARG A 115 8.04 -37.60 -16.92
CA ARG A 115 6.73 -38.25 -16.70
C ARG A 115 6.82 -39.56 -15.88
N ASN A 116 7.29 -39.49 -14.64
CA ASN A 116 7.00 -40.58 -13.71
C ASN A 116 7.03 -40.10 -12.25
N PRO A 117 5.87 -39.80 -11.64
CA PRO A 117 5.80 -39.44 -10.23
C PRO A 117 6.20 -40.66 -9.40
N ARG A 118 7.31 -40.56 -8.66
CA ARG A 118 7.78 -41.63 -7.76
C ARG A 118 8.20 -41.14 -6.37
N GLY A 119 8.03 -39.86 -6.07
CA GLY A 119 8.41 -39.30 -4.77
C GLY A 119 7.22 -39.20 -3.82
N GLU A 120 7.33 -39.82 -2.64
CA GLU A 120 6.61 -39.33 -1.46
C GLU A 120 7.27 -38.00 -1.06
N TRP A 121 6.48 -36.95 -0.95
CA TRP A 121 6.89 -35.67 -0.36
C TRP A 121 6.06 -35.46 0.90
N SER A 122 6.56 -34.63 1.81
CA SER A 122 5.85 -34.22 3.01
C SER A 122 5.76 -32.70 3.12
N LEU A 123 4.71 -32.22 3.78
CA LEU A 123 4.55 -30.82 4.13
C LEU A 123 4.99 -30.64 5.57
N LEU A 124 6.00 -29.80 5.78
CA LEU A 124 6.47 -29.41 7.09
C LEU A 124 5.86 -28.06 7.47
N THR A 125 5.36 -27.96 8.70
CA THR A 125 4.91 -26.71 9.31
C THR A 125 5.98 -26.23 10.28
N ILE A 126 6.49 -25.02 10.09
CA ILE A 126 7.61 -24.47 10.83
C ILE A 126 7.14 -23.29 11.68
N ASN A 127 7.30 -23.37 12.99
CA ASN A 127 7.05 -22.26 13.90
C ASN A 127 8.31 -21.40 14.03
N THR A 128 8.28 -20.24 13.38
CA THR A 128 9.43 -19.34 13.32
C THR A 128 9.74 -18.69 14.67
N ALA A 129 8.74 -18.57 15.55
CA ALA A 129 8.93 -18.02 16.90
C ALA A 129 9.73 -18.95 17.83
N MET A 130 9.89 -20.22 17.45
CA MET A 130 10.68 -21.21 18.18
C MET A 130 12.15 -21.25 17.74
N ILE A 131 12.53 -20.46 16.73
CA ILE A 131 13.90 -20.39 16.24
C ILE A 131 14.63 -19.28 17.00
N GLU A 132 15.75 -19.63 17.61
CA GLU A 132 16.63 -18.65 18.25
C GLU A 132 17.42 -17.91 17.16
N ASP A 133 17.20 -16.60 17.07
CA ASP A 133 17.93 -15.70 16.18
C ASP A 133 17.97 -16.12 14.69
N PRO A 134 16.80 -16.32 14.02
CA PRO A 134 16.74 -16.85 12.67
C PRO A 134 17.17 -15.83 11.61
N TYR A 135 18.08 -16.20 10.71
CA TYR A 135 18.37 -15.45 9.48
C TYR A 135 17.44 -15.90 8.36
N ILE A 136 16.20 -15.42 8.43
CA ILE A 136 15.16 -15.62 7.43
C ILE A 136 15.07 -14.36 6.58
N PHE A 137 14.84 -14.52 5.28
CA PHE A 137 14.72 -13.44 4.32
C PHE A 137 13.47 -13.66 3.46
N LYS A 138 12.74 -12.59 3.19
CA LYS A 138 11.59 -12.61 2.29
C LYS A 138 12.08 -12.48 0.85
N LEU A 139 11.63 -13.37 -0.04
CA LEU A 139 12.20 -13.49 -1.37
C LEU A 139 11.87 -12.27 -2.26
N ASP A 140 10.67 -11.70 -2.14
CA ASP A 140 10.32 -10.46 -2.85
C ASP A 140 11.21 -9.28 -2.42
N THR A 141 11.42 -9.11 -1.10
CA THR A 141 12.35 -8.11 -0.57
C THR A 141 13.76 -8.32 -1.09
N LEU A 142 14.27 -9.56 -1.11
CA LEU A 142 15.61 -9.82 -1.67
C LEU A 142 15.69 -9.51 -3.16
N VAL A 143 14.66 -9.85 -3.94
CA VAL A 143 14.61 -9.55 -5.37
C VAL A 143 14.64 -8.06 -5.63
N ASP A 144 13.88 -7.30 -4.86
CA ASP A 144 13.77 -5.84 -5.00
C ASP A 144 15.04 -5.13 -4.49
N GLU A 145 15.52 -5.46 -3.30
CA GLU A 145 16.66 -4.78 -2.64
C GLU A 145 18.02 -5.14 -3.27
N LEU A 146 18.17 -6.35 -3.81
CA LEU A 146 19.42 -6.82 -4.42
C LEU A 146 19.38 -6.88 -5.94
N GLU A 147 18.27 -6.45 -6.55
CA GLU A 147 18.04 -6.46 -8.00
C GLU A 147 18.22 -7.85 -8.64
N LEU A 148 17.73 -8.91 -8.00
CA LEU A 148 18.01 -10.29 -8.41
C LEU A 148 17.24 -10.73 -9.66
N GLU A 149 17.92 -11.43 -10.57
CA GLU A 149 17.31 -12.06 -11.74
C GLU A 149 16.86 -13.50 -11.44
N ILE A 150 15.67 -13.65 -10.85
CA ILE A 150 15.08 -14.98 -10.59
C ILE A 150 14.52 -15.60 -11.88
N PRO A 151 14.88 -16.86 -12.22
CA PRO A 151 14.39 -17.52 -13.43
C PRO A 151 12.85 -17.61 -13.52
N ASP A 152 12.29 -17.49 -14.73
CA ASP A 152 10.83 -17.50 -14.99
C ASP A 152 10.07 -18.63 -14.28
N GLY A 153 10.66 -19.82 -14.21
CA GLY A 153 10.06 -20.99 -13.56
C GLY A 153 9.95 -20.89 -12.03
N ALA A 154 10.59 -19.90 -11.41
CA ALA A 154 10.54 -19.63 -9.98
C ALA A 154 9.86 -18.28 -9.64
N GLN A 155 9.48 -17.46 -10.63
CA GLN A 155 8.86 -16.16 -10.41
C GLN A 155 7.53 -16.25 -9.66
N THR A 156 6.75 -17.31 -9.89
CA THR A 156 5.48 -17.55 -9.18
C THR A 156 5.67 -17.81 -7.69
N HIS A 157 6.90 -18.06 -7.22
CA HIS A 157 7.21 -18.29 -5.80
C HIS A 157 7.67 -17.03 -5.08
N ILE A 158 7.94 -15.93 -5.79
CA ILE A 158 8.48 -14.70 -5.20
C ILE A 158 7.55 -14.10 -4.14
N PRO A 159 6.24 -13.91 -4.38
CA PRO A 159 5.37 -13.20 -3.42
C PRO A 159 5.18 -13.92 -2.07
N THR A 160 5.26 -15.25 -2.07
CA THR A 160 5.07 -16.08 -0.88
C THR A 160 6.36 -16.72 -0.39
N GLY A 161 7.48 -16.46 -1.05
CA GLY A 161 8.73 -17.19 -0.88
C GLY A 161 9.56 -16.64 0.28
N TYR A 162 10.10 -17.54 1.09
CA TYR A 162 11.07 -17.22 2.13
C TYR A 162 12.28 -18.13 1.99
N ILE A 163 13.45 -17.62 2.36
CA ILE A 163 14.67 -18.42 2.49
C ILE A 163 15.27 -18.25 3.89
N CYS A 164 15.78 -19.33 4.47
CA CYS A 164 16.52 -19.30 5.73
C CYS A 164 17.96 -19.72 5.49
N LEU A 165 18.89 -19.04 6.15
CA LEU A 165 20.31 -19.38 6.11
C LEU A 165 20.61 -20.58 7.02
N HIS A 166 21.33 -21.54 6.46
CA HIS A 166 21.93 -22.71 7.14
C HIS A 166 20.96 -23.72 7.75
N THR A 167 20.22 -23.42 8.83
CA THR A 167 19.53 -24.46 9.61
C THR A 167 18.20 -24.03 10.23
N ILE A 168 17.28 -24.99 10.40
CA ILE A 168 16.08 -24.90 11.24
C ILE A 168 16.15 -26.02 12.27
N PRO A 169 16.04 -25.74 13.58
CA PRO A 169 16.11 -26.77 14.60
C PRO A 169 14.83 -27.63 14.61
N ALA A 170 14.97 -28.91 14.98
CA ALA A 170 13.85 -29.87 15.00
C ALA A 170 12.65 -29.41 15.84
N HIS A 171 12.89 -28.71 16.96
CA HIS A 171 11.81 -28.22 17.83
C HIS A 171 10.99 -27.08 17.22
N ALA A 172 11.46 -26.46 16.13
CA ALA A 172 10.69 -25.49 15.36
C ALA A 172 9.79 -26.16 14.31
N ILE A 173 9.93 -27.47 14.06
CA ILE A 173 9.07 -28.22 13.15
C ILE A 173 7.85 -28.72 13.94
N GLU A 174 6.69 -28.10 13.75
CA GLU A 174 5.47 -28.41 14.50
C GLU A 174 4.80 -29.70 14.02
N SER A 175 4.81 -29.92 12.71
CA SER A 175 4.17 -31.07 12.10
C SER A 175 4.81 -31.43 10.76
N GLU A 176 4.69 -32.71 10.43
CA GLU A 176 5.02 -33.27 9.13
C GLU A 176 3.81 -34.07 8.63
N GLU A 177 3.22 -33.63 7.53
CA GLU A 177 2.09 -34.30 6.88
C GLU A 177 2.58 -35.03 5.63
N SER A 178 2.28 -36.33 5.50
CA SER A 178 2.61 -37.03 4.26
C SER A 178 1.75 -36.50 3.11
N ARG A 179 2.22 -36.64 1.86
CA ARG A 179 1.42 -36.37 0.66
C ARG A 179 0.00 -36.96 0.72
N LYS A 180 -0.15 -38.14 1.33
CA LYS A 180 -1.46 -38.82 1.45
C LYS A 180 -2.37 -38.12 2.45
N ASP A 181 -1.82 -37.65 3.55
CA ASP A 181 -2.57 -36.94 4.60
C ASP A 181 -2.98 -35.54 4.13
N VAL A 182 -2.08 -34.85 3.41
CA VAL A 182 -2.39 -33.59 2.72
C VAL A 182 -3.52 -33.79 1.71
N LYS A 183 -3.46 -34.85 0.90
CA LYS A 183 -4.50 -35.15 -0.09
C LYS A 183 -5.85 -35.43 0.55
N THR A 184 -5.88 -36.21 1.63
CA THR A 184 -7.13 -36.57 2.33
C THR A 184 -7.77 -35.35 3.02
N SER A 185 -6.97 -34.48 3.66
CA SER A 185 -7.48 -33.26 4.31
C SER A 185 -7.95 -32.18 3.33
N TYR A 186 -7.42 -32.17 2.11
CA TYR A 186 -7.80 -31.26 1.04
C TYR A 186 -9.05 -31.76 0.28
N GLU A 187 -9.12 -33.06 -0.05
CA GLU A 187 -10.28 -33.68 -0.72
C GLU A 187 -11.54 -33.64 0.16
N MET A 188 -11.43 -33.84 1.49
CA MET A 188 -12.58 -33.66 2.39
C MET A 188 -13.09 -32.20 2.41
N ARG A 189 -12.19 -31.22 2.23
CA ARG A 189 -12.54 -29.80 2.17
C ARG A 189 -13.25 -29.46 0.85
N GLU A 190 -12.79 -30.03 -0.27
CA GLU A 190 -13.47 -29.91 -1.57
C GLU A 190 -14.83 -30.63 -1.56
N GLU A 191 -14.96 -31.80 -0.93
CA GLU A 191 -16.24 -32.51 -0.80
C GLU A 191 -17.24 -31.73 0.08
N GLU A 192 -16.80 -31.14 1.19
CA GLU A 192 -17.66 -30.26 2.03
C GLU A 192 -18.13 -29.01 1.25
N VAL A 193 -17.24 -28.39 0.47
CA VAL A 193 -17.59 -27.24 -0.39
C VAL A 193 -18.52 -27.66 -1.53
N VAL A 194 -18.29 -28.81 -2.17
CA VAL A 194 -19.15 -29.35 -3.22
C VAL A 194 -20.51 -29.80 -2.68
N GLU A 195 -20.57 -30.34 -1.46
CA GLU A 195 -21.83 -30.70 -0.80
C GLU A 195 -22.61 -29.45 -0.37
N MET A 196 -21.94 -28.39 0.11
CA MET A 196 -22.53 -27.06 0.31
C MET A 196 -23.08 -26.47 -0.99
N LEU A 197 -22.31 -26.50 -2.07
CA LEU A 197 -22.71 -25.94 -3.38
C LEU A 197 -23.86 -26.74 -4.02
N ASN A 198 -23.87 -28.07 -3.88
CA ASN A 198 -24.97 -28.92 -4.38
C ASN A 198 -26.26 -28.78 -3.56
N GLN A 199 -26.17 -28.40 -2.28
CA GLN A 199 -27.35 -28.04 -1.48
C GLN A 199 -27.90 -26.66 -1.84
N ALA A 200 -27.02 -25.73 -2.25
CA ALA A 200 -27.41 -24.40 -2.68
C ALA A 200 -27.98 -24.34 -4.12
N TRP A 201 -27.58 -25.25 -5.02
CA TRP A 201 -28.00 -25.21 -6.43
C TRP A 201 -28.12 -26.61 -7.07
N PRO A 202 -29.32 -27.08 -7.47
CA PRO A 202 -29.44 -28.30 -8.26
C PRO A 202 -28.93 -28.08 -9.70
N SER A 203 -28.08 -28.99 -10.17
CA SER A 203 -27.30 -28.88 -11.42
C SER A 203 -28.13 -28.59 -12.68
N PRO A 204 -27.79 -27.56 -13.48
CA PRO A 204 -28.43 -27.31 -14.77
C PRO A 204 -27.73 -28.06 -15.92
N GLY A 205 -28.49 -28.47 -16.94
CA GLY A 205 -28.02 -29.31 -18.05
C GLY A 205 -27.08 -28.61 -19.04
N TRP A 206 -26.33 -29.39 -19.82
CA TRP A 206 -25.19 -29.00 -20.67
C TRP A 206 -25.32 -27.74 -21.57
N HIS A 207 -26.54 -27.30 -21.88
CA HIS A 207 -26.80 -26.06 -22.62
C HIS A 207 -26.56 -24.78 -21.81
N THR A 208 -26.74 -24.81 -20.48
CA THR A 208 -26.39 -23.67 -19.61
C THR A 208 -24.88 -23.52 -19.47
N LEU A 209 -24.12 -24.62 -19.49
CA LEU A 209 -22.65 -24.60 -19.39
C LEU A 209 -21.98 -23.90 -20.59
N LEU A 210 -22.49 -24.11 -21.80
CA LEU A 210 -22.00 -23.44 -23.02
C LEU A 210 -22.37 -21.96 -23.06
N SER A 211 -23.52 -21.61 -22.48
CA SER A 211 -23.94 -20.21 -22.34
C SER A 211 -23.08 -19.50 -21.30
N LEU A 212 -22.74 -20.17 -20.18
CA LEU A 212 -21.80 -19.69 -19.16
C LEU A 212 -20.40 -19.45 -19.73
N LEU A 213 -19.86 -20.41 -20.49
CA LEU A 213 -18.53 -20.27 -21.12
C LEU A 213 -18.47 -19.12 -22.14
N SER A 214 -19.58 -18.86 -22.82
CA SER A 214 -19.70 -17.72 -23.75
C SER A 214 -19.77 -16.38 -23.00
N PHE A 215 -20.46 -16.35 -21.85
CA PHE A 215 -20.49 -15.20 -20.95
C PHE A 215 -19.13 -14.94 -20.29
N ILE A 216 -18.42 -15.99 -19.85
CA ILE A 216 -17.08 -15.89 -19.26
C ILE A 216 -16.07 -15.36 -20.28
N ALA A 217 -16.15 -15.79 -21.55
CA ALA A 217 -15.30 -15.26 -22.62
C ALA A 217 -15.56 -13.78 -22.94
N ILE A 218 -16.80 -13.31 -22.77
CA ILE A 218 -17.17 -11.90 -22.91
C ILE A 218 -16.71 -11.09 -21.68
N TYR A 219 -16.80 -11.65 -20.47
CA TYR A 219 -16.29 -11.02 -19.24
C TYR A 219 -14.76 -10.93 -19.18
N LEU A 220 -14.04 -11.95 -19.65
CA LEU A 220 -12.57 -11.95 -19.73
C LEU A 220 -12.01 -11.01 -20.81
N SER A 221 -12.87 -10.39 -21.63
CA SER A 221 -12.47 -9.42 -22.66
C SER A 221 -12.94 -7.98 -22.37
N ALA A 222 -13.64 -7.76 -21.26
CA ALA A 222 -13.88 -6.42 -20.73
C ALA A 222 -12.70 -6.04 -19.83
N PRO A 223 -11.99 -4.93 -20.09
CA PRO A 223 -11.15 -4.36 -19.05
C PRO A 223 -12.07 -4.01 -17.89
N ALA A 224 -11.88 -4.66 -16.73
CA ALA A 224 -12.40 -4.16 -15.48
C ALA A 224 -11.70 -2.84 -15.19
N GLN A 225 -12.18 -1.75 -15.80
CA GLN A 225 -11.79 -0.42 -15.43
C GLN A 225 -12.53 -0.12 -14.13
N ALA A 226 -11.86 -0.33 -13.00
CA ALA A 226 -12.32 0.09 -11.67
C ALA A 226 -12.50 1.63 -11.54
N TYR A 227 -12.40 2.36 -12.66
CA TYR A 227 -12.27 3.80 -12.80
C TYR A 227 -13.19 4.30 -13.92
N ALA A 228 -14.19 5.10 -13.59
CA ALA A 228 -15.11 5.69 -14.55
C ALA A 228 -14.71 7.14 -14.85
N GLU A 229 -14.42 7.43 -16.12
CA GLU A 229 -14.02 8.78 -16.53
C GLU A 229 -15.18 9.77 -16.38
N LEU A 230 -14.89 10.94 -15.79
CA LEU A 230 -15.83 12.06 -15.74
C LEU A 230 -16.02 12.60 -17.15
N SER A 231 -17.24 12.99 -17.48
CA SER A 231 -17.55 13.79 -18.64
C SER A 231 -16.88 15.16 -18.57
N ASP A 232 -16.67 15.81 -19.72
CA ASP A 232 -16.14 17.18 -19.73
C ASP A 232 -17.08 18.18 -19.03
N ILE A 233 -18.37 17.84 -18.87
CA ILE A 233 -19.33 18.64 -18.11
C ILE A 233 -19.03 18.53 -16.63
N ALA A 234 -18.84 17.31 -16.11
CA ALA A 234 -18.47 17.10 -14.72
C ALA A 234 -17.09 17.71 -14.40
N LEU A 235 -16.09 17.57 -15.28
CA LEU A 235 -14.79 18.21 -15.12
C LEU A 235 -14.89 19.75 -14.99
N ARG A 236 -15.77 20.39 -15.78
CA ARG A 236 -16.03 21.84 -15.68
C ARG A 236 -16.66 22.26 -14.35
N ASN A 237 -17.35 21.34 -13.69
CA ASN A 237 -18.03 21.59 -12.42
C ASN A 237 -17.18 21.24 -11.20
N ILE A 238 -15.95 20.75 -11.37
CA ILE A 238 -15.00 20.57 -10.27
C ILE A 238 -14.78 21.94 -9.59
N PRO A 239 -15.11 22.07 -8.29
CA PRO A 239 -15.06 23.35 -7.61
C PRO A 239 -13.61 23.82 -7.44
N SER A 240 -13.38 25.10 -7.73
CA SER A 240 -12.06 25.71 -7.51
C SER A 240 -11.76 25.88 -6.02
N GLY A 241 -10.50 25.59 -5.65
CA GLY A 241 -9.96 25.85 -4.32
C GLY A 241 -9.34 27.24 -4.15
N ALA A 242 -9.15 28.00 -5.22
CA ALA A 242 -8.30 29.20 -5.27
C ALA A 242 -8.50 30.21 -4.12
N HIS A 243 -9.75 30.52 -3.75
CA HIS A 243 -10.02 31.44 -2.65
C HIS A 243 -9.70 30.81 -1.28
N ALA A 244 -10.12 29.56 -1.05
CA ALA A 244 -10.00 28.92 0.26
C ALA A 244 -8.57 28.42 0.56
N LEU A 245 -7.83 28.10 -0.50
CA LEU A 245 -6.43 27.66 -0.46
C LEU A 245 -5.44 28.82 -0.61
N ASN A 246 -5.90 30.07 -0.70
CA ASN A 246 -4.99 31.20 -0.81
C ASN A 246 -4.05 31.25 0.42
N PRO A 247 -2.71 31.28 0.24
CA PRO A 247 -1.76 31.20 1.36
C PRO A 247 -1.82 32.37 2.36
N HIS A 248 -2.40 33.52 1.98
CA HIS A 248 -2.49 34.70 2.85
C HIS A 248 -3.90 34.98 3.36
N THR A 249 -4.92 34.73 2.55
CA THR A 249 -6.31 35.11 2.84
C THR A 249 -7.28 33.93 2.92
N GLY A 250 -6.79 32.72 2.60
CA GLY A 250 -7.60 31.51 2.55
C GLY A 250 -8.08 31.09 3.92
N SER A 251 -9.12 30.24 3.94
CA SER A 251 -9.64 29.69 5.19
C SER A 251 -9.05 28.33 5.52
N LEU A 252 -8.43 27.62 4.56
CA LEU A 252 -7.96 26.24 4.75
C LEU A 252 -6.47 26.17 5.02
N LEU A 253 -5.66 26.91 4.25
CA LEU A 253 -4.20 26.82 4.29
C LEU A 253 -3.54 27.68 5.37
N PRO A 254 -3.86 28.99 5.53
CA PRO A 254 -3.15 29.84 6.49
C PRO A 254 -3.10 29.33 7.94
N PRO A 255 -4.15 28.67 8.48
CA PRO A 255 -4.08 28.12 9.83
C PRO A 255 -3.09 26.95 10.01
N ILE A 256 -2.65 26.31 8.91
CA ILE A 256 -1.68 25.21 8.90
C ILE A 256 -0.24 25.74 8.77
N LEU A 257 -0.06 26.95 8.24
CA LEU A 257 1.23 27.62 8.02
C LEU A 257 1.84 28.17 9.33
N VAL A 258 2.02 27.27 10.29
CA VAL A 258 2.65 27.50 11.59
C VAL A 258 3.57 26.32 11.92
N PRO A 259 4.62 26.51 12.75
CA PRO A 259 5.38 25.38 13.27
C PRO A 259 4.46 24.45 14.05
N ARG A 260 4.46 23.17 13.70
CA ARG A 260 3.48 22.18 14.14
C ARG A 260 4.12 20.82 14.44
N VAL A 261 5.33 20.87 15.02
CA VAL A 261 6.05 19.71 15.57
C VAL A 261 5.14 18.91 16.52
N PRO A 262 5.18 17.55 16.49
CA PRO A 262 4.29 16.72 17.31
C PRO A 262 4.33 17.09 18.81
N GLY A 263 3.16 17.09 19.45
CA GLY A 263 2.99 17.45 20.86
C GLY A 263 3.09 18.94 21.21
N THR A 264 3.35 19.83 20.24
CA THR A 264 3.41 21.28 20.49
C THR A 264 2.03 21.96 20.40
N PRO A 265 1.86 23.18 20.95
CA PRO A 265 0.64 23.95 20.76
C PRO A 265 0.27 24.22 19.29
N GLY A 266 1.26 24.30 18.40
CA GLY A 266 1.04 24.46 16.96
C GLY A 266 0.42 23.23 16.33
N SER A 267 0.96 22.04 16.63
CA SER A 267 0.38 20.75 16.21
C SER A 267 -1.08 20.62 16.68
N ILE A 268 -1.34 20.90 17.96
CA ILE A 268 -2.70 20.87 18.52
C ILE A 268 -3.64 21.89 17.82
N ALA A 269 -3.15 23.09 17.51
CA ALA A 269 -3.95 24.09 16.80
C ALA A 269 -4.32 23.65 15.38
N VAL A 270 -3.39 23.00 14.67
CA VAL A 270 -3.62 22.44 13.32
C VAL A 270 -4.60 21.27 13.38
N GLN A 271 -4.46 20.35 14.34
CA GLN A 271 -5.43 19.29 14.58
C GLN A 271 -6.85 19.87 14.78
N HIS A 272 -6.99 20.88 15.64
CA HIS A 272 -8.28 21.55 15.86
C HIS A 272 -8.83 22.20 14.60
N HIS A 273 -7.99 22.86 13.80
CA HIS A 273 -8.40 23.47 12.54
C HIS A 273 -8.96 22.45 11.56
N ILE A 274 -8.27 21.32 11.37
CA ILE A 274 -8.70 20.23 10.49
C ILE A 274 -10.02 19.63 11.01
N VAL A 275 -10.06 19.26 12.29
CA VAL A 275 -11.25 18.63 12.91
C VAL A 275 -12.47 19.56 12.90
N ASP A 276 -12.29 20.84 13.23
CA ASP A 276 -13.38 21.83 13.20
C ASP A 276 -13.92 22.04 11.78
N PHE A 277 -13.04 22.00 10.77
CA PHE A 277 -13.47 22.10 9.38
C PHE A 277 -14.40 20.95 9.01
N PHE A 278 -13.99 19.69 9.23
CA PHE A 278 -14.84 18.54 8.92
C PHE A 278 -16.12 18.55 9.76
N ALA A 279 -16.03 18.78 11.07
CA ALA A 279 -17.20 18.79 11.94
C ALA A 279 -18.24 19.87 11.56
N ARG A 280 -17.80 21.05 11.12
CA ARG A 280 -18.70 22.18 10.79
C ARG A 280 -19.15 22.21 9.34
N LYS A 281 -18.33 21.71 8.41
CA LYS A 281 -18.58 21.83 6.96
C LYS A 281 -18.99 20.51 6.32
N LEU A 282 -18.53 19.39 6.86
CA LEU A 282 -18.66 18.06 6.28
C LEU A 282 -19.14 17.04 7.34
N PRO A 283 -20.29 17.27 8.01
CA PRO A 283 -20.68 16.52 9.21
C PRO A 283 -21.00 15.03 8.97
N LEU A 284 -21.09 14.59 7.71
CA LEU A 284 -21.31 13.20 7.34
C LEU A 284 -19.99 12.39 7.25
N TRP A 285 -18.83 13.04 7.40
CA TRP A 285 -17.55 12.37 7.49
C TRP A 285 -17.30 11.91 8.92
N ARG A 286 -17.01 10.62 9.09
CA ARG A 286 -16.68 10.01 10.38
C ARG A 286 -15.23 10.29 10.72
N LEU A 287 -14.99 10.93 11.86
CA LEU A 287 -13.66 11.14 12.42
C LEU A 287 -13.27 9.97 13.33
N GLU A 288 -12.10 9.40 13.09
CA GLU A 288 -11.37 8.53 14.00
C GLU A 288 -10.03 9.19 14.37
N TRP A 289 -9.67 9.10 15.65
CA TRP A 289 -8.34 9.42 16.13
C TRP A 289 -7.58 8.13 16.35
N GLN A 290 -6.39 8.01 15.77
CA GLN A 290 -5.43 7.00 16.18
C GLN A 290 -4.29 7.69 16.91
N ASN A 291 -4.20 7.42 18.22
CA ASN A 291 -3.21 8.02 19.09
C ASN A 291 -2.15 6.99 19.45
N SER A 292 -0.90 7.42 19.44
CA SER A 292 0.25 6.64 19.88
C SER A 292 1.24 7.52 20.64
N THR A 293 2.23 6.88 21.25
CA THR A 293 3.35 7.58 21.89
C THR A 293 4.63 6.88 21.51
N SER A 294 5.68 7.64 21.21
CA SER A 294 7.01 7.11 20.98
C SER A 294 8.09 8.03 21.52
N ARG A 295 9.25 7.46 21.79
CA ARG A 295 10.46 8.23 22.09
C ARG A 295 11.10 8.70 20.80
N THR A 296 11.80 9.81 20.90
CA THR A 296 12.54 10.39 19.77
C THR A 296 13.99 10.59 20.19
N PRO A 297 14.96 10.52 19.26
CA PRO A 297 16.36 10.76 19.59
C PRO A 297 16.62 12.17 20.18
N ALA A 298 15.79 13.16 19.83
CA ALA A 298 15.92 14.53 20.31
C ALA A 298 15.36 14.76 21.73
N THR A 299 14.40 13.95 22.18
CA THR A 299 13.66 14.17 23.44
C THR A 299 14.05 13.20 24.55
N GLY A 300 15.03 12.32 24.31
CA GLY A 300 15.57 11.40 25.30
C GLY A 300 14.51 10.40 25.79
N ASN A 301 14.18 10.46 27.09
CA ASN A 301 13.21 9.54 27.70
C ASN A 301 11.77 10.09 27.72
N THR A 302 11.53 11.25 27.11
CA THR A 302 10.18 11.82 27.03
C THR A 302 9.41 11.15 25.91
N GLU A 303 8.30 10.50 26.25
CA GLU A 303 7.31 9.99 25.30
C GLU A 303 6.61 11.18 24.63
N ILE A 304 6.67 11.23 23.31
CA ILE A 304 6.01 12.23 22.49
C ILE A 304 4.69 11.64 21.98
N PRO A 305 3.56 12.36 22.15
CA PRO A 305 2.29 11.93 21.58
C PRO A 305 2.26 12.19 20.08
N PHE A 306 1.78 11.21 19.33
CA PHE A 306 1.46 11.30 17.91
C PHE A 306 -0.03 10.99 17.73
N SER A 307 -0.72 11.79 16.93
CA SER A 307 -2.17 11.71 16.73
C SER A 307 -2.52 11.79 15.25
N ASN A 308 -2.76 10.64 14.64
CA ASN A 308 -3.29 10.56 13.28
C ASN A 308 -4.79 10.90 13.28
N LEU A 309 -5.23 11.66 12.27
CA LEU A 309 -6.63 12.00 12.04
C LEU A 309 -7.13 11.26 10.80
N ILE A 310 -8.15 10.43 10.96
CA ILE A 310 -8.73 9.65 9.87
C ILE A 310 -10.18 10.10 9.66
N PHE A 311 -10.47 10.66 8.49
CA PHE A 311 -11.82 11.06 8.09
C PHE A 311 -12.35 10.09 7.03
N THR A 312 -13.41 9.36 7.36
CA THR A 312 -13.99 8.34 6.46
C THR A 312 -15.37 8.78 5.97
N ARG A 313 -15.63 8.59 4.68
CA ARG A 313 -16.95 8.76 4.07
C ARG A 313 -17.29 7.52 3.24
N ASP A 314 -18.21 6.73 3.77
CA ASP A 314 -18.71 5.48 3.20
C ASP A 314 -20.19 5.62 2.80
N PRO A 315 -20.72 4.71 1.95
CA PRO A 315 -22.14 4.64 1.65
C PRO A 315 -22.99 4.46 2.92
N PRO A 316 -24.10 5.21 3.10
CA PRO A 316 -24.82 5.29 4.39
C PRO A 316 -25.43 3.97 4.91
N TRP A 317 -25.69 3.00 4.04
CA TRP A 317 -26.24 1.69 4.40
C TRP A 317 -25.17 0.69 4.85
N THR A 318 -23.90 0.98 4.57
CA THR A 318 -22.79 0.12 4.99
C THR A 318 -22.44 0.40 6.46
N LYS A 319 -21.95 -0.63 7.17
CA LYS A 319 -21.43 -0.44 8.53
C LYS A 319 -20.00 0.11 8.54
N GLY A 320 -19.31 0.07 7.40
CA GLY A 320 -17.90 0.45 7.29
C GLY A 320 -16.93 -0.56 7.90
N ASP A 321 -17.43 -1.69 8.40
CA ASP A 321 -16.70 -2.74 9.12
C ASP A 321 -16.15 -3.82 8.16
N GLY A 322 -15.44 -3.41 7.11
CA GLY A 322 -14.78 -4.34 6.18
C GLY A 322 -15.58 -4.70 4.92
N ASP A 323 -16.70 -4.04 4.64
CA ASP A 323 -17.48 -4.26 3.40
C ASP A 323 -17.26 -3.17 2.35
N VAL A 324 -16.49 -2.12 2.67
CA VAL A 324 -16.29 -0.96 1.79
C VAL A 324 -14.82 -0.86 1.39
N GLY A 325 -14.58 -0.84 0.09
CA GLY A 325 -13.27 -0.57 -0.48
C GLY A 325 -13.03 0.94 -0.58
N ARG A 326 -11.83 1.41 -0.20
CA ARG A 326 -11.57 2.85 -0.01
C ARG A 326 -10.40 3.35 -0.83
N LEU A 327 -10.61 4.53 -1.41
CA LEU A 327 -9.52 5.42 -1.81
C LEU A 327 -9.01 6.16 -0.57
N ALA A 328 -7.77 5.93 -0.16
CA ALA A 328 -7.13 6.65 0.92
C ALA A 328 -6.31 7.82 0.35
N LEU A 329 -6.70 9.05 0.63
CA LEU A 329 -5.95 10.26 0.30
C LEU A 329 -5.17 10.73 1.52
N VAL A 330 -3.87 10.89 1.41
CA VAL A 330 -2.98 10.97 2.58
C VAL A 330 -2.01 12.12 2.45
N ALA A 331 -1.74 12.79 3.58
CA ALA A 331 -0.64 13.73 3.77
C ALA A 331 -0.24 13.72 5.25
N HIS A 332 1.01 14.05 5.57
CA HIS A 332 1.39 14.33 6.95
C HIS A 332 1.09 15.79 7.31
N TYR A 333 0.65 16.04 8.54
CA TYR A 333 0.33 17.39 9.02
C TYR A 333 1.35 17.91 10.02
N ASP A 334 2.33 17.14 10.46
CA ASP A 334 3.38 17.67 11.30
C ASP A 334 4.34 18.58 10.51
N SER A 335 5.37 19.08 11.18
CA SER A 335 6.45 19.85 10.55
C SER A 335 7.74 19.49 11.26
N LEU A 336 8.84 19.47 10.52
CA LEU A 336 10.17 19.16 11.01
C LEU A 336 10.55 19.87 12.33
N TYR A 337 11.18 19.13 13.24
CA TYR A 337 11.63 19.66 14.53
C TYR A 337 12.73 20.72 14.42
N LYS A 338 13.62 20.58 13.43
CA LYS A 338 14.75 21.49 13.18
C LYS A 338 14.90 21.77 11.68
N PRO A 339 15.05 23.02 11.26
CA PRO A 339 15.35 24.21 12.06
C PRO A 339 14.15 24.74 12.88
N GLU A 340 14.43 25.39 14.02
CA GLU A 340 13.35 25.96 14.84
C GLU A 340 12.58 27.04 14.08
N GLY A 341 11.26 26.94 14.10
CA GLY A 341 10.39 27.85 13.36
C GLY A 341 10.12 27.42 11.92
N PHE A 342 10.64 26.27 11.49
CA PHE A 342 10.25 25.64 10.23
C PHE A 342 8.73 25.44 10.21
N ILE A 343 8.10 25.94 9.15
CA ILE A 343 6.65 25.81 8.98
C ILE A 343 6.29 24.74 7.96
N GLY A 344 7.21 24.26 7.12
CA GLY A 344 6.90 23.22 6.14
C GLY A 344 5.70 23.61 5.25
N ALA A 345 5.84 24.69 4.48
CA ALA A 345 4.76 25.23 3.66
C ALA A 345 4.37 24.26 2.53
N THR A 346 5.37 23.71 1.82
CA THR A 346 5.15 22.61 0.87
C THR A 346 5.09 21.25 1.56
N ASP A 347 5.58 21.19 2.80
CA ASP A 347 6.01 19.99 3.53
C ASP A 347 5.33 19.86 4.92
N SER A 348 4.07 19.43 5.05
CA SER A 348 3.05 19.24 4.01
C SER A 348 1.81 20.10 4.27
N ALA A 349 1.98 21.39 4.58
CA ALA A 349 0.85 22.29 4.85
C ALA A 349 -0.09 22.45 3.64
N ALA A 350 0.49 22.65 2.45
CA ALA A 350 -0.26 22.74 1.20
C ALA A 350 -0.98 21.42 0.84
N PRO A 351 -0.33 20.24 0.85
CA PRO A 351 -1.01 18.94 0.76
C PRO A 351 -2.19 18.78 1.72
N CYS A 352 -2.01 19.12 3.00
CA CYS A 352 -3.10 19.05 3.99
C CYS A 352 -4.31 19.90 3.58
N ALA A 353 -4.08 21.16 3.20
CA ALA A 353 -5.15 22.05 2.77
C ALA A 353 -5.81 21.58 1.46
N ILE A 354 -5.03 21.03 0.52
CA ILE A 354 -5.53 20.42 -0.72
C ILE A 354 -6.51 19.30 -0.39
N LEU A 355 -6.18 18.40 0.53
CA LEU A 355 -7.06 17.30 0.92
C LEU A 355 -8.35 17.79 1.59
N MET A 356 -8.29 18.83 2.42
CA MET A 356 -9.50 19.49 2.95
C MET A 356 -10.38 20.06 1.84
N GLN A 357 -9.78 20.64 0.79
CA GLN A 357 -10.51 21.11 -0.39
C GLN A 357 -11.11 19.96 -1.20
N VAL A 358 -10.40 18.84 -1.35
CA VAL A 358 -10.88 17.66 -2.06
C VAL A 358 -12.12 17.09 -1.37
N ALA A 359 -12.08 16.93 -0.04
CA ALA A 359 -13.25 16.50 0.74
C ALA A 359 -14.46 17.41 0.48
N ARG A 360 -14.25 18.74 0.53
CA ARG A 360 -15.29 19.72 0.20
C ARG A 360 -15.80 19.61 -1.22
N GLY A 361 -14.93 19.25 -2.15
CA GLY A 361 -15.23 19.18 -3.58
C GLY A 361 -16.13 18.01 -3.95
N ILE A 362 -15.99 16.87 -3.26
CA ILE A 362 -16.73 15.64 -3.56
C ILE A 362 -17.97 15.42 -2.68
N ASP A 363 -18.05 16.05 -1.50
CA ASP A 363 -19.07 15.74 -0.47
C ASP A 363 -20.52 15.87 -0.95
N ALA A 364 -20.85 16.95 -1.65
CA ALA A 364 -22.20 17.18 -2.14
C ALA A 364 -22.61 16.17 -3.23
N ALA A 365 -21.66 15.76 -4.07
CA ALA A 365 -21.91 14.78 -5.12
C ALA A 365 -22.05 13.37 -4.54
N LEU A 366 -21.23 12.99 -3.55
CA LEU A 366 -21.39 11.74 -2.81
C LEU A 366 -22.76 11.66 -2.14
N THR A 367 -23.18 12.75 -1.49
CA THR A 367 -24.50 12.81 -0.85
C THR A 367 -25.62 12.60 -1.87
N LYS A 368 -25.59 13.31 -3.00
CA LYS A 368 -26.57 13.11 -4.08
C LYS A 368 -26.54 11.68 -4.65
N LYS A 369 -25.35 11.10 -4.86
CA LYS A 369 -25.19 9.74 -5.38
C LYS A 369 -25.90 8.74 -4.48
N TRP A 370 -25.59 8.78 -3.19
CA TRP A 370 -26.14 7.81 -2.25
C TRP A 370 -27.61 8.08 -1.90
N GLU A 371 -28.09 9.33 -1.92
CA GLU A 371 -29.52 9.62 -1.83
C GLU A 371 -30.29 9.03 -3.03
N ALA A 372 -29.79 9.23 -4.26
CA ALA A 372 -30.40 8.66 -5.47
C ALA A 372 -30.41 7.13 -5.46
N MET A 373 -29.31 6.50 -5.02
CA MET A 373 -29.22 5.04 -4.89
C MET A 373 -30.19 4.49 -3.83
N ALA A 374 -30.38 5.21 -2.72
CA ALA A 374 -31.33 4.80 -1.68
C ALA A 374 -32.81 4.94 -2.10
N GLU A 375 -33.11 5.81 -3.08
CA GLU A 375 -34.45 6.01 -3.64
C GLU A 375 -34.80 5.01 -4.75
N SER A 376 -33.79 4.47 -5.45
CA SER A 376 -33.98 3.37 -6.39
C SER A 376 -34.11 2.04 -5.65
N ASP A 377 -35.19 1.27 -5.92
CA ASP A 377 -35.35 -0.13 -5.46
C ASP A 377 -34.23 -1.07 -6.00
N ASP A 378 -33.27 -0.54 -6.76
CA ASP A 378 -32.05 -1.24 -7.23
C ASP A 378 -31.03 -1.48 -6.10
N ALA A 379 -31.20 -0.87 -4.92
CA ALA A 379 -30.34 -1.10 -3.75
C ALA A 379 -30.36 -2.56 -3.22
N GLU A 380 -31.31 -3.39 -3.67
CA GLU A 380 -31.43 -4.81 -3.28
C GLU A 380 -31.07 -5.81 -4.39
N LEU A 381 -30.61 -5.37 -5.59
CA LEU A 381 -30.51 -6.26 -6.76
C LEU A 381 -29.11 -6.44 -7.39
N GLU A 382 -28.05 -5.85 -6.84
CA GLU A 382 -26.69 -6.04 -7.35
C GLU A 382 -25.75 -6.55 -6.23
N ASP A 383 -25.79 -7.87 -5.97
CA ASP A 383 -24.85 -8.60 -5.08
C ASP A 383 -23.38 -8.57 -5.56
N ASP A 384 -23.06 -7.84 -6.64
CA ASP A 384 -21.77 -7.86 -7.35
C ASP A 384 -21.07 -6.47 -7.45
N ASP A 385 -21.68 -5.38 -6.96
CA ASP A 385 -21.06 -4.06 -7.00
C ASP A 385 -20.27 -3.76 -5.71
N ASP A 386 -18.96 -3.65 -5.87
CA ASP A 386 -18.01 -3.36 -4.79
C ASP A 386 -18.29 -1.97 -4.20
N GLU A 387 -18.82 -1.90 -2.97
CA GLU A 387 -19.09 -0.64 -2.27
C GLU A 387 -17.82 0.22 -2.17
N LYS A 388 -17.89 1.45 -2.70
CA LYS A 388 -16.76 2.40 -2.74
C LYS A 388 -16.93 3.51 -1.73
N GLY A 389 -15.92 3.69 -0.90
CA GLY A 389 -15.78 4.80 0.05
C GLY A 389 -14.49 5.59 -0.20
N VAL A 390 -14.33 6.64 0.59
CA VAL A 390 -13.11 7.47 0.60
C VAL A 390 -12.67 7.74 2.02
N GLN A 391 -11.35 7.75 2.21
CA GLN A 391 -10.70 8.10 3.45
C GLN A 391 -9.70 9.23 3.21
N ILE A 392 -9.62 10.16 4.16
CA ILE A 392 -8.57 11.16 4.22
C ILE A 392 -7.80 10.98 5.51
N LEU A 393 -6.50 10.74 5.39
CA LEU A 393 -5.59 10.54 6.52
C LEU A 393 -4.67 11.76 6.63
N PHE A 394 -4.67 12.38 7.80
CA PHE A 394 -3.65 13.35 8.20
C PHE A 394 -2.74 12.68 9.22
N LEU A 395 -1.55 12.31 8.78
CA LEU A 395 -0.59 11.55 9.58
C LEU A 395 0.29 12.49 10.41
N ASP A 396 0.69 12.04 11.60
CA ASP A 396 1.53 12.81 12.54
C ASP A 396 2.91 12.17 12.69
N GLY A 397 3.95 13.00 12.78
CA GLY A 397 5.32 12.55 12.97
C GLY A 397 5.86 11.75 11.79
N GLU A 398 5.63 12.20 10.56
CA GLU A 398 6.36 11.69 9.39
C GLU A 398 7.86 11.97 9.58
N GLU A 399 8.16 13.16 10.08
CA GLU A 399 9.51 13.72 10.08
C GLU A 399 10.44 13.06 11.10
N ALA A 400 11.72 13.00 10.73
CA ALA A 400 12.79 12.63 11.63
C ALA A 400 13.06 13.75 12.66
N TRP A 401 13.28 13.39 13.92
CA TRP A 401 13.65 14.37 14.95
C TRP A 401 15.13 14.74 14.90
N VAL A 402 15.99 13.84 14.41
CA VAL A 402 17.43 14.08 14.27
C VAL A 402 17.95 13.60 12.93
N THR A 403 17.77 12.32 12.59
CA THR A 403 18.31 11.73 11.37
C THR A 403 17.39 10.62 10.91
N TRP A 404 16.88 10.78 9.69
CA TRP A 404 15.99 9.82 9.05
C TRP A 404 16.54 8.39 9.16
N SER A 405 15.78 7.53 9.84
CA SER A 405 16.05 6.10 9.97
C SER A 405 14.74 5.35 10.25
N ASP A 406 14.74 4.03 10.17
CA ASP A 406 13.55 3.18 10.42
C ASP A 406 12.88 3.42 11.79
N THR A 407 13.65 3.98 12.74
CA THR A 407 13.17 4.29 14.10
C THR A 407 12.98 5.78 14.39
N ASP A 408 13.56 6.65 13.57
CA ASP A 408 13.47 8.12 13.66
C ASP A 408 12.87 8.69 12.37
N SER A 409 11.66 8.23 12.06
CA SER A 409 10.78 8.69 10.98
C SER A 409 9.43 7.95 11.07
N LEU A 410 8.43 8.42 10.33
CA LEU A 410 7.18 7.70 10.04
C LEU A 410 6.44 7.20 11.29
N TYR A 411 6.50 7.95 12.40
CA TYR A 411 5.98 7.54 13.70
C TYR A 411 4.48 7.24 13.64
N GLY A 412 3.70 8.15 13.06
CA GLY A 412 2.27 8.00 12.87
C GLY A 412 1.93 6.89 11.88
N ALA A 413 2.54 6.88 10.69
CA ALA A 413 2.30 5.86 9.68
C ALA A 413 2.62 4.45 10.17
N ARG A 414 3.79 4.23 10.80
CA ARG A 414 4.18 2.93 11.34
C ARG A 414 3.17 2.44 12.38
N SER A 415 2.79 3.32 13.31
CA SER A 415 1.84 2.96 14.36
C SER A 415 0.44 2.67 13.82
N LEU A 416 -0.03 3.43 12.82
CA LEU A 416 -1.33 3.21 12.20
C LEU A 416 -1.36 1.92 11.39
N ALA A 417 -0.35 1.69 10.56
CA ALA A 417 -0.25 0.48 9.75
C ALA A 417 -0.17 -0.79 10.63
N GLU A 418 0.60 -0.76 11.71
CA GLU A 418 0.66 -1.86 12.70
C GLU A 418 -0.70 -2.09 13.38
N LYS A 419 -1.39 -1.02 13.81
CA LYS A 419 -2.73 -1.14 14.40
C LYS A 419 -3.70 -1.79 13.41
N TRP A 420 -3.74 -1.29 12.17
CA TRP A 420 -4.68 -1.76 11.16
C TRP A 420 -4.35 -3.15 10.61
N GLU A 421 -3.10 -3.61 10.71
CA GLU A 421 -2.74 -5.01 10.44
C GLU A 421 -3.30 -5.96 11.52
N ALA A 422 -3.27 -5.53 12.78
CA ALA A 422 -3.75 -6.34 13.91
C ALA A 422 -5.28 -6.30 14.10
N GLU A 423 -5.97 -5.33 13.51
CA GLU A 423 -7.41 -5.14 13.64
C GLU A 423 -8.18 -5.97 12.60
N MET A 424 -8.78 -7.08 13.05
CA MET A 424 -9.59 -7.94 12.19
C MET A 424 -11.04 -7.42 12.09
N HIS A 425 -11.54 -7.28 10.87
CA HIS A 425 -12.96 -7.10 10.61
C HIS A 425 -13.74 -8.40 10.91
N PRO A 426 -15.08 -8.36 11.06
CA PRO A 426 -15.90 -9.56 11.23
C PRO A 426 -15.61 -10.63 10.16
N ALA A 427 -15.72 -11.92 10.52
CA ALA A 427 -15.35 -13.03 9.63
C ALA A 427 -16.13 -13.10 8.30
N GLN A 428 -17.26 -12.41 8.19
CA GLN A 428 -18.10 -12.34 6.98
C GLN A 428 -17.77 -11.12 6.11
N SER A 429 -16.86 -10.27 6.55
CA SER A 429 -16.54 -9.02 5.85
C SER A 429 -15.73 -9.32 4.60
N LYS A 430 -15.90 -8.49 3.58
CA LYS A 430 -15.17 -8.62 2.33
C LYS A 430 -13.66 -8.40 2.47
N TYR A 431 -13.28 -7.42 3.28
CA TYR A 431 -11.90 -7.07 3.60
C TYR A 431 -11.57 -7.55 5.01
N GLY A 432 -10.50 -8.33 5.17
CA GLY A 432 -10.16 -8.96 6.44
C GLY A 432 -9.65 -7.99 7.51
N THR A 433 -9.01 -6.90 7.08
CA THR A 433 -8.46 -5.84 7.92
C THR A 433 -8.71 -4.46 7.30
N PRO A 434 -8.59 -3.36 8.07
CA PRO A 434 -8.62 -2.01 7.51
C PRO A 434 -7.59 -1.79 6.41
N LEU A 435 -6.40 -2.42 6.47
CA LEU A 435 -5.40 -2.34 5.39
C LEU A 435 -5.91 -2.96 4.09
N ASN A 436 -6.56 -4.12 4.17
CA ASN A 436 -7.13 -4.77 2.99
C ASN A 436 -8.25 -3.94 2.35
N ALA A 437 -8.93 -3.10 3.14
CA ALA A 437 -9.97 -2.20 2.64
C ALA A 437 -9.41 -0.97 1.90
N ILE A 438 -8.09 -0.75 1.87
CA ILE A 438 -7.46 0.33 1.10
C ILE A 438 -7.16 -0.18 -0.32
N ASN A 439 -7.98 0.20 -1.29
CA ASN A 439 -7.76 -0.18 -2.69
C ASN A 439 -6.64 0.63 -3.37
N LEU A 440 -6.45 1.87 -2.93
CA LEU A 440 -5.34 2.72 -3.36
C LEU A 440 -5.03 3.77 -2.29
N PHE A 441 -3.75 3.89 -1.95
CA PHE A 441 -3.20 4.89 -1.04
C PHE A 441 -2.49 5.97 -1.85
N VAL A 442 -3.10 7.15 -1.93
CA VAL A 442 -2.59 8.31 -2.67
C VAL A 442 -1.96 9.28 -1.69
N LEU A 443 -0.62 9.29 -1.63
CA LEU A 443 0.14 10.14 -0.73
C LEU A 443 0.55 11.42 -1.44
N LEU A 444 0.14 12.58 -0.93
CA LEU A 444 0.57 13.89 -1.40
C LEU A 444 1.65 14.42 -0.47
N ASP A 445 2.81 14.74 -1.03
CA ASP A 445 3.93 15.31 -0.28
C ASP A 445 4.73 16.31 -1.14
N LEU A 446 5.33 17.30 -0.47
CA LEU A 446 6.14 18.38 -1.05
C LEU A 446 5.47 19.14 -2.21
N LEU A 447 4.14 19.32 -2.15
CA LEU A 447 3.37 20.04 -3.17
C LEU A 447 3.14 21.50 -2.80
N GLY A 448 2.99 22.34 -3.82
CA GLY A 448 2.60 23.75 -3.66
C GLY A 448 3.58 24.73 -4.30
N ALA A 449 4.81 24.30 -4.58
CA ALA A 449 5.75 25.04 -5.40
C ALA A 449 5.31 25.12 -6.88
N VAL A 450 5.91 26.04 -7.62
CA VAL A 450 5.70 26.21 -9.07
C VAL A 450 6.34 25.07 -9.86
N ASP A 451 5.72 24.71 -10.99
CA ASP A 451 6.22 23.74 -11.97
C ASP A 451 6.75 22.40 -11.37
N PRO A 452 5.98 21.71 -10.51
CA PRO A 452 6.39 20.42 -9.97
C PRO A 452 6.47 19.36 -11.07
N HIS A 453 7.39 18.41 -10.90
CA HIS A 453 7.54 17.24 -11.76
C HIS A 453 7.33 16.00 -10.90
N VAL A 454 6.18 15.34 -11.00
CA VAL A 454 5.86 14.13 -10.23
C VAL A 454 6.04 12.89 -11.11
N PRO A 455 7.10 12.07 -10.89
CA PRO A 455 7.32 10.81 -11.60
C PRO A 455 6.29 9.74 -11.23
N SER A 456 6.21 8.70 -12.04
CA SER A 456 5.50 7.47 -11.65
C SER A 456 6.48 6.51 -10.98
N TYR A 457 6.34 6.32 -9.66
CA TYR A 457 7.30 5.53 -8.86
C TYR A 457 7.09 4.02 -8.98
N PHE A 458 5.84 3.54 -8.93
CA PHE A 458 5.54 2.12 -8.78
C PHE A 458 4.91 1.52 -10.05
N PRO A 459 5.47 0.41 -10.59
CA PRO A 459 4.88 -0.28 -11.73
C PRO A 459 3.46 -0.80 -11.46
N SER A 460 3.21 -1.30 -10.24
CA SER A 460 1.94 -1.92 -9.84
C SER A 460 0.75 -0.96 -9.84
N THR A 461 0.99 0.34 -9.67
CA THR A 461 -0.02 1.41 -9.64
C THR A 461 0.16 2.42 -10.76
N HIS A 462 0.98 2.11 -11.77
CA HIS A 462 1.19 3.01 -12.90
C HIS A 462 -0.12 3.35 -13.63
N TRP A 463 -1.08 2.41 -13.67
CA TRP A 463 -2.41 2.66 -14.21
C TRP A 463 -3.16 3.79 -13.49
N ALA A 464 -2.98 3.94 -12.17
CA ALA A 464 -3.60 5.00 -11.38
C ALA A 464 -2.91 6.35 -11.67
N TYR A 465 -1.58 6.34 -11.81
CA TYR A 465 -0.82 7.50 -12.29
C TYR A 465 -1.32 7.94 -13.67
N GLN A 466 -1.52 7.01 -14.60
CA GLN A 466 -2.06 7.30 -15.93
C GLN A 466 -3.46 7.92 -15.87
N GLY A 467 -4.32 7.42 -14.97
CA GLY A 467 -5.63 8.02 -14.70
C GLY A 467 -5.53 9.49 -14.26
N MET A 468 -4.69 9.77 -13.26
CA MET A 468 -4.48 11.14 -12.77
C MET A 468 -3.83 12.06 -13.81
N ALA A 469 -2.86 11.54 -14.59
CA ALA A 469 -2.23 12.28 -15.69
C ALA A 469 -3.22 12.59 -16.82
N LYS A 470 -4.14 11.66 -17.11
CA LYS A 470 -5.22 11.87 -18.08
C LYS A 470 -6.20 12.94 -17.62
N VAL A 471 -6.55 12.96 -16.32
CA VAL A 471 -7.34 14.05 -15.72
C VAL A 471 -6.63 15.38 -15.93
N GLU A 472 -5.35 15.48 -15.59
CA GLU A 472 -4.56 16.71 -15.81
C GLU A 472 -4.63 17.16 -17.27
N SER A 473 -4.29 16.27 -18.21
CA SER A 473 -4.29 16.57 -19.65
C SER A 473 -5.66 17.10 -20.11
N ARG A 474 -6.74 16.42 -19.75
CA ARG A 474 -8.11 16.83 -20.13
C ARG A 474 -8.48 18.17 -19.52
N MET A 475 -8.15 18.41 -18.26
CA MET A 475 -8.43 19.70 -17.62
C MET A 475 -7.62 20.84 -18.24
N ARG A 476 -6.37 20.59 -18.69
CA ARG A 476 -5.57 21.56 -19.45
C ARG A 476 -6.19 21.86 -20.81
N ASP A 477 -6.60 20.82 -21.57
CA ASP A 477 -7.25 20.97 -22.87
C ASP A 477 -8.56 21.77 -22.78
N LEU A 478 -9.29 21.59 -21.69
CA LEU A 478 -10.53 22.32 -21.39
C LEU A 478 -10.29 23.73 -20.83
N GLY A 479 -9.04 24.13 -20.58
CA GLY A 479 -8.68 25.44 -20.00
C GLY A 479 -9.12 25.61 -18.53
N LEU A 480 -9.21 24.51 -17.78
CA LEU A 480 -9.68 24.49 -16.39
C LEU A 480 -8.57 24.66 -15.37
N LEU A 481 -7.31 24.40 -15.76
CA LEU A 481 -6.13 24.63 -14.93
C LEU A 481 -5.53 26.01 -15.26
N VAL A 482 -5.00 26.68 -14.23
CA VAL A 482 -4.52 28.07 -14.32
C VAL A 482 -3.04 28.13 -14.73
N THR A 483 -2.23 27.20 -14.23
CA THR A 483 -0.80 27.12 -14.49
C THR A 483 -0.50 26.79 -15.95
N GLN A 484 0.66 27.25 -16.42
CA GLN A 484 1.19 26.92 -17.75
C GLN A 484 2.63 26.41 -17.60
N PRO A 485 2.83 25.23 -16.98
CA PRO A 485 4.15 24.70 -16.72
C PRO A 485 4.83 24.25 -18.02
N GLN A 486 6.16 24.13 -18.00
CA GLN A 486 6.93 23.66 -19.16
C GLN A 486 6.57 22.22 -19.55
N ASN A 487 6.34 21.37 -18.54
CA ASN A 487 5.83 20.01 -18.67
C ASN A 487 4.59 19.87 -17.78
N PRO A 488 3.64 18.98 -18.08
CA PRO A 488 2.57 18.66 -17.14
C PRO A 488 3.16 18.20 -15.80
N PHE A 489 2.40 18.37 -14.73
CA PHE A 489 2.77 17.97 -13.37
C PHE A 489 3.01 16.46 -13.28
N LEU A 490 2.26 15.68 -14.07
CA LEU A 490 2.34 14.23 -14.18
C LEU A 490 2.80 13.80 -15.60
N PRO A 491 4.09 13.98 -15.96
CA PRO A 491 4.57 13.83 -17.33
C PRO A 491 4.89 12.40 -17.77
N GLU A 492 4.82 11.42 -16.87
CA GLU A 492 5.30 10.06 -17.14
C GLU A 492 4.18 9.08 -17.52
N SER A 493 3.07 9.54 -18.12
CA SER A 493 1.92 8.69 -18.49
C SER A 493 2.28 7.55 -19.45
N ASP A 494 3.31 7.76 -20.28
CA ASP A 494 3.80 6.80 -21.28
C ASP A 494 5.07 6.07 -20.81
N LYS A 495 5.30 5.99 -19.48
CA LYS A 495 6.49 5.35 -18.93
C LYS A 495 6.45 3.84 -19.18
N ALA A 496 7.36 3.39 -20.02
CA ALA A 496 7.53 1.98 -20.31
C ALA A 496 8.12 1.22 -19.09
N ALA A 497 7.78 -0.06 -18.96
CA ALA A 497 8.13 -0.91 -17.81
C ALA A 497 9.64 -0.91 -17.49
N GLU A 498 10.49 -0.90 -18.50
CA GLU A 498 11.95 -0.88 -18.35
C GLU A 498 12.50 0.43 -17.73
N ARG A 499 11.72 1.52 -17.77
CA ARG A 499 12.10 2.82 -17.20
C ARG A 499 11.81 2.93 -15.70
N PHE A 500 11.03 2.01 -15.14
CA PHE A 500 10.86 1.91 -13.68
C PHE A 500 12.13 1.41 -12.99
N ARG A 501 12.95 0.61 -13.69
CA ARG A 501 14.25 0.09 -13.23
C ARG A 501 15.34 1.15 -13.04
N ARG A 502 15.03 2.43 -13.24
CA ARG A 502 15.97 3.56 -13.18
C ARG A 502 15.49 4.70 -12.27
N GLY A 503 14.40 4.48 -11.52
CA GLY A 503 13.76 5.51 -10.69
C GLY A 503 14.23 5.46 -9.24
N GLY A 504 14.42 6.63 -8.63
CA GLY A 504 14.74 6.75 -7.21
C GLY A 504 13.51 6.41 -6.36
N TYR A 505 13.70 5.50 -5.40
CA TYR A 505 12.77 5.29 -4.30
C TYR A 505 12.90 6.45 -3.31
N ILE A 506 11.77 6.89 -2.75
CA ILE A 506 11.72 7.91 -1.71
C ILE A 506 10.97 7.29 -0.54
N ALA A 507 11.60 7.21 0.62
CA ALA A 507 10.93 6.79 1.84
C ALA A 507 10.03 7.92 2.34
N ASP A 508 8.80 7.58 2.73
CA ASP A 508 7.75 8.49 3.17
C ASP A 508 6.63 7.65 3.85
N ASP A 509 5.56 8.26 4.34
CA ASP A 509 4.45 7.66 5.09
C ASP A 509 3.78 6.46 4.42
N HIS A 510 3.95 6.26 3.11
CA HIS A 510 3.42 5.08 2.42
C HIS A 510 4.17 3.79 2.77
N VAL A 511 5.43 3.87 3.23
CA VAL A 511 6.30 2.70 3.40
C VAL A 511 5.70 1.64 4.33
N PRO A 512 5.17 1.97 5.52
CA PRO A 512 4.60 0.95 6.42
C PRO A 512 3.35 0.27 5.86
N PHE A 513 2.60 0.96 4.99
CA PHE A 513 1.42 0.41 4.30
C PHE A 513 1.83 -0.45 3.10
N MET A 514 2.80 0.02 2.32
CA MET A 514 3.35 -0.69 1.16
C MET A 514 3.93 -2.05 1.56
N LEU A 515 4.72 -2.10 2.64
CA LEU A 515 5.28 -3.34 3.19
C LEU A 515 4.21 -4.37 3.60
N ARG A 516 2.97 -3.91 3.82
CA ARG A 516 1.79 -4.73 4.17
C ARG A 516 0.86 -4.97 2.97
N GLY A 517 1.32 -4.69 1.75
CA GLY A 517 0.62 -5.00 0.52
C GLY A 517 -0.39 -3.95 0.04
N VAL A 518 -0.40 -2.75 0.64
CA VAL A 518 -1.30 -1.66 0.19
C VAL A 518 -0.77 -1.06 -1.12
N PRO A 519 -1.60 -0.91 -2.18
CA PRO A 519 -1.21 -0.26 -3.42
C PRO A 519 -0.97 1.24 -3.23
N ILE A 520 0.19 1.76 -3.66
CA ILE A 520 0.59 3.16 -3.43
C ILE A 520 0.62 3.96 -4.73
N LEU A 521 0.03 5.15 -4.74
CA LEU A 521 0.32 6.23 -5.69
C LEU A 521 1.00 7.38 -4.93
N HIS A 522 2.31 7.50 -5.08
CA HIS A 522 3.10 8.54 -4.39
C HIS A 522 3.21 9.79 -5.27
N VAL A 523 2.53 10.86 -4.83
CA VAL A 523 2.46 12.16 -5.51
C VAL A 523 3.45 13.11 -4.83
N ILE A 524 4.73 12.86 -5.08
CA ILE A 524 5.86 13.69 -4.61
C ILE A 524 6.74 14.10 -5.80
N PRO A 525 7.13 15.38 -5.92
CA PRO A 525 7.95 15.84 -7.04
C PRO A 525 9.39 15.32 -6.96
N THR A 526 10.04 15.13 -8.11
CA THR A 526 11.49 14.95 -8.23
C THR A 526 12.03 15.88 -9.31
N PRO A 527 13.00 16.76 -9.01
CA PRO A 527 13.60 16.99 -7.70
C PRO A 527 12.60 17.61 -6.70
N PHE A 528 12.92 17.52 -5.41
CA PHE A 528 12.19 18.22 -4.35
C PHE A 528 12.24 19.74 -4.55
N PRO A 529 11.28 20.49 -3.97
CA PRO A 529 11.37 21.95 -3.92
C PRO A 529 12.75 22.39 -3.42
N PRO A 530 13.41 23.39 -4.03
CA PRO A 530 14.75 23.82 -3.62
C PRO A 530 14.87 24.28 -2.16
N THR A 531 13.72 24.60 -1.53
CA THR A 531 13.60 25.04 -0.15
C THR A 531 13.31 23.91 0.84
N TRP A 532 13.22 22.65 0.38
CA TRP A 532 12.97 21.48 1.22
C TRP A 532 13.94 21.43 2.43
N HIS A 533 13.37 21.24 3.62
CA HIS A 533 14.06 21.24 4.93
C HIS A 533 14.83 22.53 5.28
N THR A 534 14.44 23.68 4.70
CA THR A 534 15.01 24.99 5.02
C THR A 534 13.96 25.94 5.58
N LEU A 535 14.36 26.97 6.33
CA LEU A 535 13.40 27.97 6.85
C LEU A 535 12.71 28.76 5.72
N GLU A 536 13.29 28.73 4.53
CA GLU A 536 12.75 29.31 3.32
C GLU A 536 11.57 28.51 2.76
N ASP A 537 11.24 27.29 3.23
CA ASP A 537 9.96 26.63 2.90
C ASP A 537 8.81 27.27 3.67
N ASP A 538 8.53 28.51 3.27
CA ASP A 538 7.54 29.39 3.86
C ASP A 538 6.41 29.74 2.87
N VAL A 539 5.52 30.63 3.31
CA VAL A 539 4.37 31.07 2.51
C VAL A 539 4.75 31.67 1.15
N ASP A 540 5.96 32.23 1.00
CA ASP A 540 6.39 32.91 -0.23
C ASP A 540 6.86 31.91 -1.31
N GLN A 541 7.13 30.64 -0.95
CA GLN A 541 7.43 29.58 -1.92
C GLN A 541 6.19 28.96 -2.55
N LEU A 542 5.03 29.20 -1.97
CA LEU A 542 3.78 28.65 -2.45
C LEU A 542 3.28 29.40 -3.67
N ASP A 543 2.96 28.66 -4.73
CA ASP A 543 2.26 29.18 -5.90
C ASP A 543 0.75 28.89 -5.77
N PRO A 544 -0.11 29.91 -5.53
CA PRO A 544 -1.54 29.69 -5.34
C PRO A 544 -2.22 29.06 -6.56
N ALA A 545 -1.68 29.26 -7.77
CA ALA A 545 -2.20 28.64 -8.98
C ALA A 545 -1.91 27.13 -9.01
N SER A 546 -0.67 26.73 -8.72
CA SER A 546 -0.25 25.32 -8.64
C SER A 546 -1.03 24.57 -7.55
N ILE A 547 -1.22 25.18 -6.37
CA ILE A 547 -2.04 24.61 -5.29
C ILE A 547 -3.49 24.40 -5.74
N ASN A 548 -4.09 25.40 -6.40
CA ASN A 548 -5.46 25.27 -6.91
C ASN A 548 -5.58 24.20 -8.00
N ASP A 549 -4.58 24.08 -8.87
CA ASP A 549 -4.58 23.09 -9.95
C ASP A 549 -4.42 21.67 -9.40
N TRP A 550 -3.53 21.45 -8.43
CA TRP A 550 -3.46 20.18 -7.70
C TRP A 550 -4.78 19.82 -7.03
N ALA A 551 -5.41 20.78 -6.34
CA ALA A 551 -6.71 20.54 -5.73
C ALA A 551 -7.78 20.13 -6.75
N LYS A 552 -7.78 20.73 -7.94
CA LYS A 552 -8.68 20.34 -9.04
C LYS A 552 -8.39 18.95 -9.58
N ILE A 553 -7.12 18.64 -9.87
CA ILE A 553 -6.69 17.33 -10.39
C ILE A 553 -7.06 16.22 -9.41
N VAL A 554 -6.73 16.38 -8.14
CA VAL A 554 -6.99 15.36 -7.10
C VAL A 554 -8.49 15.22 -6.82
N THR A 555 -9.26 16.32 -6.85
CA THR A 555 -10.73 16.26 -6.73
C THR A 555 -11.35 15.50 -7.90
N ALA A 556 -10.89 15.76 -9.12
CA ALA A 556 -11.37 15.07 -10.32
C ALA A 556 -11.01 13.59 -10.31
N PHE A 557 -9.76 13.24 -9.96
CA PHE A 557 -9.32 11.85 -9.81
C PHE A 557 -10.15 11.09 -8.76
N ALA A 558 -10.38 11.69 -7.58
CA ALA A 558 -11.24 11.09 -6.55
C ALA A 558 -12.70 10.95 -7.03
N ALA A 559 -13.20 11.92 -7.80
CA ALA A 559 -14.55 11.86 -8.37
C ALA A 559 -14.68 10.81 -9.49
N GLU A 560 -13.64 10.55 -10.29
CA GLU A 560 -13.58 9.43 -11.25
C GLU A 560 -13.56 8.08 -10.51
N TRP A 561 -12.78 7.97 -9.42
CA TRP A 561 -12.74 6.78 -8.57
C TRP A 561 -14.11 6.45 -7.93
N LEU A 562 -14.81 7.48 -7.46
CA LEU A 562 -16.10 7.37 -6.78
C LEU A 562 -17.30 7.41 -7.75
N GLU A 563 -17.03 7.49 -9.05
CA GLU A 563 -18.01 7.49 -10.14
C GLU A 563 -19.07 8.58 -10.00
N LEU A 564 -18.61 9.82 -9.82
CA LEU A 564 -19.47 10.96 -9.49
C LEU A 564 -19.98 11.73 -10.71
N ASP A 565 -19.78 11.25 -11.94
CA ASP A 565 -20.07 12.00 -13.17
C ASP A 565 -21.46 12.65 -13.21
N GLY A 566 -22.52 11.86 -13.00
CA GLY A 566 -23.89 12.36 -12.98
C GLY A 566 -24.21 13.32 -11.82
N TYR A 567 -23.39 13.30 -10.76
CA TYR A 567 -23.66 13.96 -9.49
C TYR A 567 -22.82 15.24 -9.27
N MET A 568 -21.73 15.38 -10.02
CA MET A 568 -20.90 16.59 -10.08
C MET A 568 -21.57 17.72 -10.90
N SER A 569 -22.70 17.44 -11.56
CA SER A 569 -23.44 18.46 -12.29
C SER A 569 -24.23 19.39 -11.35
N GLN A 570 -24.13 20.71 -11.56
CA GLN A 570 -25.16 21.60 -11.06
C GLN A 570 -26.40 21.39 -11.92
N VAL A 571 -27.45 20.79 -11.37
CA VAL A 571 -28.81 21.06 -11.84
C VAL A 571 -29.09 22.51 -11.47
N VAL A 572 -28.58 23.45 -12.27
CA VAL A 572 -29.06 24.82 -12.27
C VAL A 572 -30.41 24.77 -12.97
N ASN A 573 -31.43 24.32 -12.25
CA ASN A 573 -32.79 24.70 -12.57
C ASN A 573 -32.98 26.13 -12.04
N ASP A 574 -32.26 27.07 -12.65
CA ASP A 574 -32.33 28.51 -12.37
C ASP A 574 -33.79 29.01 -12.45
N GLU A 575 -34.64 28.30 -13.20
CA GLU A 575 -36.09 28.50 -13.28
C GLU A 575 -36.81 28.14 -11.98
N GLU A 576 -36.48 27.04 -11.29
CA GLU A 576 -37.16 26.65 -10.04
C GLU A 576 -36.73 27.52 -8.86
N GLU A 577 -35.46 27.87 -8.75
CA GLU A 577 -34.99 28.77 -7.70
C GLU A 577 -35.52 30.20 -7.93
N LYS A 578 -35.56 30.67 -9.19
CA LYS A 578 -36.22 31.96 -9.53
C LYS A 578 -37.72 31.88 -9.29
N GLN A 579 -38.39 30.77 -9.58
CA GLN A 579 -39.84 30.60 -9.32
C GLN A 579 -40.15 30.51 -7.83
N GLU A 580 -39.30 29.91 -7.02
CA GLU A 580 -39.45 29.81 -5.57
C GLU A 580 -39.14 31.16 -4.89
N ILE A 581 -38.09 31.88 -5.33
CA ILE A 581 -37.82 33.26 -4.88
C ILE A 581 -38.98 34.19 -5.26
N ARG A 582 -39.55 34.03 -6.45
CA ARG A 582 -40.72 34.80 -6.92
C ARG A 582 -41.99 34.46 -6.12
N ARG A 583 -42.21 33.19 -5.78
CA ARG A 583 -43.28 32.75 -4.86
C ARG A 583 -43.13 33.32 -3.46
N ARG A 584 -41.89 33.45 -2.96
CA ARG A 584 -41.59 34.01 -1.63
C ARG A 584 -41.63 35.53 -1.57
N THR A 585 -41.59 36.22 -2.70
CA THR A 585 -41.69 37.69 -2.77
C THR A 585 -43.09 38.19 -3.13
N GLU A 586 -44.01 37.28 -3.49
CA GLU A 586 -45.43 37.58 -3.76
C GLU A 586 -46.39 37.22 -2.60
N LEU A 587 -45.85 36.77 -1.45
CA LEU A 587 -46.55 36.61 -0.16
C LEU A 587 -46.05 37.66 0.84
#